data_AF-A0A8H2JJ95-F1
#
_entry.id   AF-A0A8H2JJ95-F1
#
_cell.length_a   1.000
_cell.length_b   1.000
_cell.length_c   1.000
_cell.angle_alpha   90.00
_cell.angle_beta   90.00
_cell.angle_gamma   90.00
#
_symmetry.space_group_name_H-M   'P 1'
#
loop_
_entity.id
_entity.type
_entity.pdbx_description
1 polymer ?
#
loop_
_entity_poly.entity_id
_entity_poly.type
_entity_poly.pdbx_seq_one_letter_code
_entity_poly.pdbx_strand_id
1 'polypeptide(L)'
;NNVLTIADEVMTGFGKTGRIFATDYLVEKPDMMCLSKALTGGTIPMAITTFTQDLFDAFYDDDINKALFHGHTFTANPTGCAAALASLDLLQTDEMQANVVRVNHRHLEFEERVKNHPKVTTTRVLGVIFALEIKTESSASYYGTLRNKLYDFFIEN
;
A
#
# COMPACT_ATOMS: atom_id res chain seq x y z
N ASN A 1 16.12 -20.44 -9.09
CA ASN A 1 15.87 -20.89 -7.70
C ASN A 1 14.51 -21.58 -7.51
N ASN A 2 13.58 -21.56 -8.47
CA ASN A 2 12.24 -22.18 -8.34
C ASN A 2 11.52 -21.79 -7.04
N VAL A 3 11.63 -20.51 -6.68
CA VAL A 3 10.95 -19.93 -5.52
C VAL A 3 9.93 -18.96 -6.06
N LEU A 4 8.67 -19.17 -5.68
CA LEU A 4 7.59 -18.24 -6.00
C LEU A 4 7.70 -16.99 -5.12
N THR A 5 7.33 -15.87 -5.69
CA THR A 5 7.44 -14.55 -5.07
C THR A 5 6.06 -13.93 -4.92
N ILE A 6 5.82 -13.31 -3.76
CA ILE A 6 4.57 -12.63 -3.43
C ILE A 6 4.91 -11.20 -3.06
N ALA A 7 4.32 -10.23 -3.77
CA ALA A 7 4.36 -8.84 -3.37
C ALA A 7 3.10 -8.48 -2.58
N ASP A 8 3.27 -8.17 -1.29
CA ASP A 8 2.19 -7.57 -0.50
C ASP A 8 2.11 -6.06 -0.82
N GLU A 9 1.17 -5.70 -1.70
CA GLU A 9 0.93 -4.34 -2.16
C GLU A 9 -0.30 -3.71 -1.51
N VAL A 10 -0.78 -4.30 -0.41
CA VAL A 10 -1.98 -3.83 0.31
C VAL A 10 -1.81 -2.37 0.75
N MET A 11 -0.61 -1.94 1.18
CA MET A 11 -0.33 -0.55 1.54
C MET A 11 0.27 0.25 0.39
N THR A 12 1.15 -0.36 -0.41
CA THR A 12 2.01 0.34 -1.35
C THR A 12 1.39 0.57 -2.72
N GLY A 13 0.35 -0.20 -3.07
CA GLY A 13 -0.35 -0.08 -4.33
C GLY A 13 -1.16 1.21 -4.45
N PHE A 14 -1.76 1.37 -5.62
CA PHE A 14 -2.67 2.47 -5.98
C PHE A 14 -2.05 3.86 -5.79
N GLY A 15 -0.84 4.08 -6.30
CA GLY A 15 -0.20 5.41 -6.33
C GLY A 15 0.56 5.79 -5.07
N LYS A 16 0.55 4.96 -4.01
CA LYS A 16 1.07 5.35 -2.69
C LYS A 16 2.57 5.68 -2.72
N THR A 17 3.33 4.93 -3.51
CA THR A 17 4.78 5.11 -3.70
C THR A 17 5.14 5.99 -4.90
N GLY A 18 4.16 6.63 -5.55
CA GLY A 18 4.36 7.49 -6.73
C GLY A 18 4.25 6.75 -8.07
N ARG A 19 4.29 5.41 -8.08
CA ARG A 19 3.82 4.57 -9.19
C ARG A 19 2.49 3.93 -8.84
N ILE A 20 1.76 3.42 -9.84
CA ILE A 20 0.50 2.70 -9.59
C ILE A 20 0.75 1.53 -8.63
N PHE A 21 1.75 0.70 -8.88
CA PHE A 21 2.19 -0.35 -7.96
C PHE A 21 3.67 -0.15 -7.59
N ALA A 22 4.08 -0.52 -6.37
CA ALA A 22 5.49 -0.44 -5.98
C ALA A 22 6.36 -1.46 -6.74
N THR A 23 5.77 -2.58 -7.13
CA THR A 23 6.38 -3.57 -8.04
C THR A 23 6.67 -2.99 -9.44
N ASP A 24 6.14 -1.81 -9.79
CA ASP A 24 6.55 -1.09 -11.01
C ASP A 24 7.97 -0.53 -10.93
N TYR A 25 8.58 -0.47 -9.76
CA TYR A 25 10.02 -0.18 -9.62
C TYR A 25 10.90 -1.41 -9.91
N LEU A 26 10.33 -2.62 -9.93
CA LEU A 26 11.07 -3.86 -10.15
C LEU A 26 11.16 -4.18 -11.65
N VAL A 27 12.29 -4.75 -12.05
CA VAL A 27 12.45 -5.34 -13.40
C VAL A 27 11.75 -6.68 -13.46
N GLU A 28 12.03 -7.55 -12.49
CA GLU A 28 11.37 -8.85 -12.35
C GLU A 28 10.07 -8.70 -11.55
N LYS A 29 8.96 -9.14 -12.14
CA LYS A 29 7.63 -9.04 -11.53
C LYS A 29 7.36 -10.23 -10.60
N PRO A 30 6.57 -10.04 -9.53
CA PRO A 30 6.23 -11.13 -8.63
C PRO A 30 5.27 -12.12 -9.30
N ASP A 31 5.25 -13.36 -8.81
CA ASP A 31 4.29 -14.36 -9.28
C ASP A 31 2.87 -14.09 -8.76
N MET A 32 2.76 -13.39 -7.64
CA MET A 32 1.50 -13.06 -6.98
C MET A 32 1.54 -11.65 -6.37
N MET A 33 0.39 -10.98 -6.31
CA MET A 33 0.24 -9.70 -5.62
C MET A 33 -0.98 -9.71 -4.69
N CYS A 34 -0.84 -9.14 -3.50
CA CYS A 34 -1.96 -8.89 -2.58
C CYS A 34 -2.36 -7.40 -2.63
N LEU A 35 -3.63 -7.11 -2.85
CA LEU A 35 -4.16 -5.75 -3.05
C LEU A 35 -5.38 -5.52 -2.17
N SER A 36 -5.52 -4.35 -1.55
CA SER A 36 -6.69 -3.94 -0.76
C SER A 36 -6.61 -2.43 -0.45
N LYS A 37 -7.06 -1.98 0.73
CA LYS A 37 -7.03 -0.59 1.23
C LYS A 37 -7.53 0.42 0.20
N ALA A 38 -6.61 1.08 -0.51
CA ALA A 38 -6.91 2.12 -1.49
C ALA A 38 -7.64 1.58 -2.72
N LEU A 39 -7.68 0.26 -2.92
CA LEU A 39 -8.40 -0.42 -4.00
C LEU A 39 -9.81 0.15 -4.23
N THR A 40 -10.58 0.39 -3.17
CA THR A 40 -11.98 0.84 -3.25
C THR A 40 -12.17 2.31 -2.86
N GLY A 41 -11.08 3.09 -2.82
CA GLY A 41 -11.13 4.47 -2.32
C GLY A 41 -11.54 4.58 -0.85
N GLY A 42 -11.46 3.49 -0.08
CA GLY A 42 -11.86 3.45 1.33
C GLY A 42 -13.37 3.35 1.56
N THR A 43 -14.17 3.08 0.52
CA THR A 43 -15.65 3.10 0.61
C THR A 43 -16.26 1.77 1.04
N ILE A 44 -15.66 0.64 0.62
CA ILE A 44 -16.18 -0.70 0.90
C ILE A 44 -15.03 -1.71 1.04
N PRO A 45 -15.07 -2.65 2.00
CA PRO A 45 -14.00 -3.64 2.17
C PRO A 45 -13.88 -4.57 0.96
N MET A 46 -12.67 -4.68 0.41
CA MET A 46 -12.34 -5.62 -0.65
C MET A 46 -10.83 -5.90 -0.65
N ALA A 47 -10.45 -7.11 -1.03
CA ALA A 47 -9.08 -7.48 -1.32
C ALA A 47 -9.04 -8.35 -2.58
N ILE A 48 -7.90 -8.33 -3.27
CA ILE A 48 -7.62 -9.13 -4.46
C ILE A 48 -6.26 -9.79 -4.25
N THR A 49 -6.18 -11.09 -4.52
CA THR A 49 -4.92 -11.81 -4.69
C THR A 49 -4.80 -12.19 -6.16
N THR A 50 -3.75 -11.72 -6.83
CA THR A 50 -3.48 -12.06 -8.23
C THR A 50 -2.47 -13.20 -8.32
N PHE A 51 -2.49 -13.92 -9.43
CA PHE A 51 -1.55 -14.98 -9.77
C PHE A 51 -1.10 -14.81 -11.22
N THR A 52 0.11 -15.26 -11.54
CA THR A 52 0.52 -15.51 -12.93
C THR A 52 -0.33 -16.61 -13.56
N GLN A 53 -0.36 -16.64 -14.89
CA GLN A 53 -1.09 -17.67 -15.64
C GLN A 53 -0.55 -19.06 -15.29
N ASP A 54 0.76 -19.25 -15.23
CA ASP A 54 1.39 -20.53 -14.90
C ASP A 54 0.93 -21.08 -13.53
N LEU A 55 0.72 -20.20 -12.54
CA LEU A 55 0.18 -20.61 -11.23
C LEU A 55 -1.32 -20.91 -11.29
N PHE A 56 -2.08 -20.11 -12.05
CA PHE A 56 -3.50 -20.38 -12.26
C PHE A 56 -3.73 -21.74 -12.92
N ASP A 57 -2.96 -22.05 -13.95
CA ASP A 57 -3.04 -23.30 -14.70
C ASP A 57 -2.70 -24.52 -13.84
N ALA A 58 -1.93 -24.35 -12.76
CA ALA A 58 -1.63 -25.44 -11.83
C ALA A 58 -2.86 -25.94 -11.04
N PHE A 59 -3.89 -25.10 -10.88
CA PHE A 59 -5.15 -25.46 -10.20
C PHE A 59 -6.39 -25.41 -11.11
N TYR A 60 -6.21 -25.08 -12.40
CA TYR A 60 -7.26 -25.12 -13.40
C TYR A 60 -7.22 -26.46 -14.16
N ASP A 61 -8.06 -27.40 -13.72
CA ASP A 61 -8.09 -28.78 -14.24
C ASP A 61 -9.52 -29.34 -14.19
N ASP A 62 -9.80 -30.35 -15.01
CA ASP A 62 -11.05 -31.11 -14.96
C ASP A 62 -11.11 -32.01 -13.70
N ASP A 63 -9.96 -32.38 -13.13
CA ASP A 63 -9.87 -33.03 -11.83
C ASP A 63 -10.11 -32.04 -10.70
N ILE A 64 -11.30 -32.13 -10.09
CA ILE A 64 -11.72 -31.30 -8.97
C ILE A 64 -10.74 -31.33 -7.78
N ASN A 65 -9.95 -32.39 -7.60
CA ASN A 65 -8.98 -32.48 -6.52
C ASN A 65 -7.82 -31.46 -6.65
N LYS A 66 -7.62 -30.88 -7.84
CA LYS A 66 -6.63 -29.83 -8.08
C LYS A 66 -7.19 -28.41 -7.89
N ALA A 67 -8.51 -28.27 -7.74
CA ALA A 67 -9.14 -26.96 -7.60
C ALA A 67 -8.65 -26.23 -6.35
N LEU A 68 -8.52 -24.90 -6.46
CA LEU A 68 -8.28 -24.03 -5.32
C LEU A 68 -9.59 -23.86 -4.52
N PHE A 69 -9.78 -24.65 -3.47
CA PHE A 69 -10.95 -24.57 -2.57
C PHE A 69 -10.88 -23.36 -1.63
N HIS A 70 -10.92 -22.16 -2.20
CA HIS A 70 -10.89 -20.90 -1.47
C HIS A 70 -11.96 -19.94 -1.99
N GLY A 71 -12.72 -19.38 -1.07
CA GLY A 71 -13.76 -18.40 -1.39
C GLY A 71 -14.45 -17.87 -0.15
N HIS A 72 -15.00 -16.67 -0.27
CA HIS A 72 -15.80 -16.03 0.77
C HIS A 72 -17.18 -15.73 0.21
N THR A 73 -18.19 -15.65 1.08
CA THR A 73 -19.57 -15.31 0.68
C THR A 73 -19.67 -14.02 -0.13
N PHE A 74 -18.78 -13.06 0.12
CA PHE A 74 -18.73 -11.77 -0.58
C PHE A 74 -17.64 -11.68 -1.65
N THR A 75 -16.98 -12.80 -2.02
CA THR A 75 -16.02 -12.81 -3.13
C THR A 75 -16.67 -12.24 -4.39
N ALA A 76 -15.98 -11.29 -5.03
CA ALA A 76 -16.46 -10.58 -6.21
C ALA A 76 -17.84 -9.91 -6.04
N ASN A 77 -18.14 -9.39 -4.84
CA ASN A 77 -19.36 -8.59 -4.63
C ASN A 77 -19.44 -7.43 -5.65
N PRO A 78 -20.53 -7.33 -6.44
CA PRO A 78 -20.61 -6.36 -7.54
C PRO A 78 -20.44 -4.90 -7.13
N THR A 79 -20.96 -4.51 -5.95
CA THR A 79 -20.81 -3.15 -5.42
C THR A 79 -19.35 -2.83 -5.10
N GLY A 80 -18.64 -3.78 -4.49
CA GLY A 80 -17.21 -3.65 -4.24
C GLY A 80 -16.39 -3.54 -5.54
N CYS A 81 -16.74 -4.34 -6.55
CA CYS A 81 -16.09 -4.30 -7.85
C CYS A 81 -16.31 -2.94 -8.55
N ALA A 82 -17.54 -2.41 -8.51
CA ALA A 82 -17.86 -1.10 -9.08
C ALA A 82 -17.10 0.03 -8.37
N ALA A 83 -17.00 -0.02 -7.04
CA ALA A 83 -16.21 0.94 -6.26
C ALA A 83 -14.71 0.85 -6.60
N ALA A 84 -14.19 -0.36 -6.79
CA ALA A 84 -12.79 -0.56 -7.16
C ALA A 84 -12.47 0.00 -8.55
N LEU A 85 -13.34 -0.25 -9.54
CA LEU A 85 -13.21 0.30 -10.88
C LEU A 85 -13.25 1.82 -10.87
N ALA A 86 -14.25 2.42 -10.22
CA ALA A 86 -14.35 3.87 -10.11
C ALA A 86 -13.13 4.49 -9.38
N SER A 87 -12.61 3.83 -8.35
CA SER A 87 -11.39 4.27 -7.66
C SER A 87 -10.16 4.23 -8.56
N LEU A 88 -10.05 3.21 -9.42
CA LEU A 88 -8.95 3.11 -10.40
C LEU A 88 -9.07 4.17 -11.49
N ASP A 89 -10.27 4.43 -12.00
CA ASP A 89 -10.52 5.50 -12.98
C ASP A 89 -10.11 6.86 -12.41
N LEU A 90 -10.52 7.15 -11.16
CA LEU A 90 -10.11 8.36 -10.46
C LEU A 90 -8.60 8.45 -10.27
N LEU A 91 -7.94 7.33 -9.93
CA LEU A 91 -6.49 7.27 -9.81
C LEU A 91 -5.79 7.69 -11.10
N GLN A 92 -6.33 7.32 -12.25
CA GLN A 92 -5.72 7.59 -13.57
C GLN A 92 -5.95 9.02 -14.09
N THR A 93 -6.79 9.82 -13.42
CA THR A 93 -7.05 11.22 -13.85
C THR A 93 -5.81 12.10 -13.71
N ASP A 94 -5.68 13.07 -14.61
CA ASP A 94 -4.59 14.08 -14.56
C ASP A 94 -4.57 14.84 -13.22
N GLU A 95 -5.75 15.14 -12.68
CA GLU A 95 -5.88 15.80 -11.37
C GLU A 95 -5.28 14.93 -10.26
N MET A 96 -5.58 13.64 -10.23
CA MET A 96 -5.03 12.73 -9.21
C MET A 96 -3.53 12.55 -9.38
N GLN A 97 -3.04 12.37 -10.62
CA GLN A 97 -1.61 12.26 -10.89
C GLN A 97 -0.85 13.54 -10.49
N ALA A 98 -1.41 14.72 -10.79
CA ALA A 98 -0.87 15.99 -10.33
C ALA A 98 -0.86 16.10 -8.80
N ASN A 99 -1.90 15.60 -8.13
CA ASN A 99 -1.96 15.58 -6.67
C ASN A 99 -0.90 14.65 -6.04
N VAL A 100 -0.62 13.49 -6.64
CA VAL A 100 0.47 12.59 -6.19
C VAL A 100 1.82 13.31 -6.23
N VAL A 101 2.13 13.98 -7.34
CA VAL A 101 3.36 14.78 -7.48
C VAL A 101 3.40 15.93 -6.49
N ARG A 102 2.28 16.67 -6.35
CA ARG A 102 2.16 17.78 -5.41
C ARG A 102 2.44 17.33 -3.97
N VAL A 103 1.84 16.23 -3.51
CA VAL A 103 2.04 15.73 -2.15
C VAL A 103 3.49 15.28 -1.95
N ASN A 104 4.09 14.58 -2.92
CA ASN A 104 5.50 14.20 -2.84
C ASN A 104 6.42 15.43 -2.68
N HIS A 105 6.22 16.48 -3.47
CA HIS A 105 6.99 17.72 -3.34
C HIS A 105 6.84 18.34 -1.95
N ARG A 106 5.62 18.38 -1.39
CA ARG A 106 5.41 18.91 -0.02
C ARG A 106 6.09 18.06 1.05
N HIS A 107 6.14 16.74 0.86
CA HIS A 107 6.89 15.85 1.74
C HIS A 107 8.40 16.11 1.69
N LEU A 108 8.96 16.31 0.50
CA LEU A 108 10.39 16.65 0.33
C LEU A 108 10.73 18.02 0.92
N GLU A 109 9.88 19.04 0.69
CA GLU A 109 10.04 20.37 1.33
C GLU A 109 10.02 20.28 2.86
N PHE A 110 9.14 19.44 3.42
CA PHE A 110 9.08 19.21 4.85
C PHE A 110 10.29 18.43 5.36
N GLU A 111 10.77 17.44 4.62
CA GLU A 111 11.97 16.66 4.93
C GLU A 111 13.18 17.57 5.13
N GLU A 112 13.44 18.48 4.18
CA GLU A 112 14.56 19.42 4.25
C GLU A 112 14.54 20.27 5.53
N ARG A 113 13.36 20.62 6.01
CA ARG A 113 13.19 21.41 7.24
C ARG A 113 13.47 20.61 8.51
N VAL A 114 13.14 19.31 8.54
CA VAL A 114 13.13 18.52 9.78
C VAL A 114 14.27 17.52 9.88
N LYS A 115 14.90 17.11 8.78
CA LYS A 115 15.90 16.03 8.78
C LYS A 115 17.11 16.29 9.68
N ASN A 116 17.48 17.55 9.89
CA ASN A 116 18.60 17.97 10.74
C ASN A 116 18.20 18.32 12.18
N HIS A 117 16.94 18.16 12.56
CA HIS A 117 16.47 18.52 13.89
C HIS A 117 17.08 17.57 14.95
N PRO A 118 17.54 18.04 16.13
CA PRO A 118 18.27 17.20 17.10
C PRO A 118 17.50 15.99 17.65
N LYS A 119 16.16 16.00 17.53
CA LYS A 119 15.28 14.89 17.93
C LYS A 119 14.92 13.94 16.78
N VAL A 120 15.48 14.12 15.60
CA VAL A 120 15.18 13.30 14.41
C VAL A 120 16.35 12.35 14.16
N THR A 121 16.05 11.06 14.04
CA THR A 121 17.04 10.02 13.73
C THR A 121 17.20 9.89 12.22
N THR A 122 16.09 9.74 11.50
CA THR A 122 16.08 9.63 10.04
C THR A 122 14.74 10.06 9.48
N THR A 123 14.76 10.49 8.22
CA THR A 123 13.57 10.73 7.40
C THR A 123 13.65 9.86 6.16
N ARG A 124 12.50 9.50 5.60
CA ARG A 124 12.37 8.77 4.34
C ARG A 124 11.14 9.26 3.60
N VAL A 125 11.27 9.55 2.31
CA VAL A 125 10.16 9.92 1.43
C VAL A 125 10.12 9.02 0.21
N LEU A 126 8.94 8.50 -0.12
CA LEU A 126 8.69 7.81 -1.38
C LEU A 126 7.24 8.03 -1.82
N GLY A 127 7.05 8.68 -2.96
CA GLY A 127 5.71 9.07 -3.42
C GLY A 127 4.99 9.94 -2.38
N VAL A 128 3.79 9.52 -1.98
CA VAL A 128 2.99 10.23 -0.96
C VAL A 128 3.16 9.65 0.45
N ILE A 129 4.24 8.88 0.67
CA ILE A 129 4.62 8.38 1.98
C ILE A 129 5.77 9.22 2.51
N PHE A 130 5.59 9.74 3.72
CA PHE A 130 6.65 10.36 4.53
C PHE A 130 6.78 9.60 5.84
N ALA A 131 8.00 9.16 6.16
CA ALA A 131 8.30 8.50 7.42
C ALA A 131 9.38 9.29 8.18
N LEU A 132 9.13 9.50 9.48
CA LEU A 132 10.02 10.21 10.40
C LEU A 132 10.28 9.34 11.63
N GLU A 133 11.55 9.09 11.90
CA GLU A 133 11.98 8.44 13.13
C GLU A 133 12.42 9.48 14.15
N ILE A 134 11.78 9.46 15.32
CA ILE A 134 12.05 10.39 16.41
C ILE A 134 12.96 9.70 17.42
N LYS A 135 14.02 10.39 17.82
CA LYS A 135 14.94 9.95 18.88
C LYS A 135 14.20 9.86 20.21
N THR A 136 14.19 8.67 20.81
CA THR A 136 13.65 8.40 22.15
C THR A 136 14.75 8.00 23.11
N GLU A 137 14.56 8.29 24.41
CA GLU A 137 15.51 7.89 25.46
C GLU A 137 15.38 6.39 25.82
N SER A 138 14.19 5.81 25.64
CA SER A 138 13.93 4.39 25.83
C SER A 138 14.11 3.61 24.53
N SER A 139 14.41 2.31 24.64
CA SER A 139 14.37 1.38 23.51
C SER A 139 13.04 1.50 22.77
N ALA A 140 13.08 1.51 21.43
CA ALA A 140 11.90 1.56 20.59
C ALA A 140 10.95 0.40 20.95
N SER A 141 9.78 0.73 21.48
CA SER A 141 8.71 -0.21 21.79
C SER A 141 7.46 0.26 21.08
N TYR A 142 6.70 -0.69 20.52
CA TYR A 142 5.40 -0.42 19.88
C TYR A 142 4.43 0.32 20.82
N TYR A 143 4.60 0.14 22.14
CA TYR A 143 3.79 0.78 23.18
C TYR A 143 4.48 1.99 23.84
N GLY A 144 5.44 2.62 23.16
CA GLY A 144 6.11 3.81 23.68
C GLY A 144 5.13 4.95 24.00
N THR A 145 5.32 5.62 25.14
CA THR A 145 4.42 6.70 25.61
C THR A 145 4.46 7.94 24.72
N LEU A 146 5.50 8.12 23.90
CA LEU A 146 5.63 9.24 22.98
C LEU A 146 4.52 9.25 21.92
N ARG A 147 4.06 8.08 21.44
CA ARG A 147 2.93 7.99 20.50
C ARG A 147 1.69 8.68 21.08
N ASN A 148 1.34 8.34 22.32
CA ASN A 148 0.15 8.88 22.97
C ASN A 148 0.31 10.40 23.18
N LYS A 149 1.47 10.85 23.66
CA LYS A 149 1.77 12.28 23.81
C LYS A 149 1.61 13.07 22.50
N LEU A 150 2.13 12.53 21.40
CA LEU A 150 2.00 13.18 20.09
C LEU A 150 0.55 13.15 19.59
N TYR A 151 -0.13 12.01 19.77
CA TYR A 151 -1.53 11.87 19.40
C TYR A 151 -2.41 12.90 20.14
N ASP A 152 -2.29 12.98 21.46
CA ASP A 152 -3.06 13.91 22.28
C ASP A 152 -2.76 15.37 21.88
N PHE A 153 -1.47 15.71 21.70
CA PHE A 153 -1.06 17.06 21.28
C PHE A 153 -1.70 17.48 19.94
N PHE A 154 -1.69 16.62 18.91
CA PHE A 154 -2.25 16.95 17.60
C PHE A 154 -3.77 16.82 17.49
N ILE A 155 -4.43 16.19 18.47
CA ILE A 155 -5.89 16.21 18.57
C ILE A 155 -6.36 17.50 19.26
N GLU A 156 -5.56 18.04 20.19
CA GLU A 156 -5.88 19.24 20.95
C GLU A 156 -5.50 20.57 20.26
N ASN A 157 -4.59 20.54 19.28
CA ASN A 157 -4.08 21.72 18.56
C ASN A 157 -4.27 21.61 17.05
#